data_AF-A0A4Q1ZU84-F1
#
_entry.id   AF-A0A4Q1ZU84-F1
#
_cell.length_a   1.000
_cell.length_b   1.000
_cell.length_c   1.000
_cell.angle_alpha   90.00
_cell.angle_beta   90.00
_cell.angle_gamma   90.00
#
_symmetry.space_group_name_H-M   'P 1'
#
loop_
_entity.id
_entity.type
_entity.pdbx_description
1 polymer ?
#
loop_
_entity_poly.entity_id
_entity_poly.type
_entity_poly.pdbx_seq_one_letter_code
_entity_poly.pdbx_strand_id
1 'polypeptide(L)'
;MKEIIKLGLILLVICLIAAVSLAYTNGATATRIEEQKAIKSEQARKDVLPTADTFELMDTSDMKTVKSSTGIDVVVVEVYKGLSGSEIAGYVVKTLPQGYGGGLEVVTGIDLDGAIVGVRVGKHTETPGLGANATLEAYYSQYDGKQATGITVNKTQSSDTEVQAIAGATITSKAVTYGVDASGNLVESLKSK
;
A
#
# COMPACT_ATOMS: atom_id res chain seq x y z
N MET A 1 -1.24 37.02 43.77
CA MET A 1 -1.05 37.43 42.36
C MET A 1 0.38 37.23 41.86
N LYS A 2 1.42 37.78 42.49
CA LYS A 2 2.82 37.64 42.03
C LYS A 2 3.30 36.19 41.89
N GLU A 3 2.97 35.32 42.83
CA GLU A 3 3.34 33.89 42.77
C GLU A 3 2.64 33.15 41.62
N ILE A 4 1.37 33.45 41.36
CA ILE A 4 0.61 32.86 40.24
C ILE A 4 1.21 33.29 38.91
N ILE A 5 1.58 34.56 38.77
CA ILE A 5 2.26 35.08 37.57
C ILE A 5 3.63 34.41 37.40
N LYS A 6 4.42 34.25 38.47
CA LYS A 6 5.73 33.59 38.45
C LYS A 6 5.63 32.13 38.01
N LEU A 7 4.70 31.37 38.58
CA LEU A 7 4.43 29.98 38.20
C LEU A 7 3.98 29.86 36.74
N GLY A 8 3.09 30.75 36.29
CA GLY A 8 2.65 30.81 34.89
C GLY A 8 3.79 31.13 33.91
N LEU A 9 4.70 32.02 34.29
CA LEU A 9 5.84 32.41 33.45
C LEU A 9 6.89 31.29 33.36
N ILE A 10 7.13 30.57 34.47
CA ILE A 10 7.98 29.37 34.47
C ILE A 10 7.40 28.29 33.56
N LEU A 11 6.09 28.04 33.63
CA LEU A 11 5.43 27.07 32.77
C LEU A 11 5.53 27.47 31.29
N LEU A 12 5.32 28.75 30.97
CA LEU A 12 5.43 29.26 29.61
C LEU A 12 6.84 29.06 29.03
N VAL A 13 7.88 29.30 29.82
CA VAL A 13 9.27 29.07 29.40
C VAL A 13 9.54 27.58 29.14
N ILE A 14 9.06 26.69 30.01
CA ILE A 14 9.22 25.24 29.81
C ILE A 14 8.49 24.78 28.55
N CYS A 15 7.25 25.22 28.34
CA CYS A 15 6.47 24.92 27.13
C CYS A 15 7.16 25.44 25.86
N LEU A 16 7.73 26.64 25.92
CA LEU A 16 8.45 27.24 24.80
C LEU A 16 9.70 26.42 24.44
N ILE A 17 10.49 26.01 25.44
CA ILE A 17 11.66 25.15 25.23
C ILE A 17 11.25 23.79 24.63
N ALA A 18 10.18 23.17 25.13
CA ALA A 18 9.67 21.90 24.61
C ALA A 18 9.19 22.03 23.16
N ALA A 19 8.46 23.10 22.83
CA ALA A 19 7.96 23.36 21.47
C ALA A 19 9.11 23.60 20.49
N VAL A 20 10.10 24.41 20.87
CA VAL A 20 11.30 24.67 20.05
C VAL A 20 12.10 23.38 19.83
N SER A 21 12.28 22.59 20.89
CA SER A 21 12.98 21.31 20.80
C SER A 21 12.27 20.37 19.82
N LEU A 22 10.95 20.19 19.97
CA LEU A 22 10.15 19.34 19.09
C LEU A 22 10.13 19.83 17.63
N ALA A 23 10.04 21.15 17.42
CA ALA A 23 10.07 21.74 16.08
C ALA A 23 11.41 21.49 15.38
N TYR A 24 12.52 21.61 16.11
CA TYR A 24 13.85 21.32 15.58
C TYR A 24 14.00 19.84 15.22
N THR A 25 13.61 18.91 16.11
CA THR A 25 13.67 17.47 15.80
C THR A 25 12.79 17.11 14.61
N ASN A 26 11.57 17.64 14.55
CA ASN A 26 10.66 17.37 13.43
C ASN A 26 11.22 17.91 12.11
N GLY A 27 11.74 19.14 12.10
CA GLY A 27 12.33 19.75 10.90
C GLY A 27 13.59 19.02 10.41
N ALA A 28 14.49 18.62 11.32
CA ALA A 28 15.70 17.89 10.96
C ALA A 28 15.41 16.44 10.50
N THR A 29 14.33 15.83 10.97
CA THR A 29 13.98 14.44 10.64
C THR A 29 13.09 14.35 9.40
N ALA A 30 12.36 15.41 9.05
CA ALA A 30 11.44 15.43 7.91
C ALA A 30 12.12 15.07 6.59
N THR A 31 13.31 15.62 6.32
CA THR A 31 14.07 15.34 5.08
C THR A 31 14.48 13.86 4.99
N ARG A 32 14.91 13.27 6.11
CA ARG A 32 15.28 11.84 6.17
C ARG A 32 14.06 10.94 6.02
N ILE A 33 12.89 11.35 6.52
CA ILE A 33 11.65 10.59 6.37
C ILE A 33 11.22 10.54 4.90
N GLU A 34 11.35 11.65 4.17
CA GLU A 34 10.99 11.67 2.74
C GLU A 34 11.93 10.82 1.90
N GLU A 35 13.25 10.92 2.11
CA GLU A 35 14.23 10.08 1.44
C GLU A 35 13.98 8.59 1.70
N GLN A 36 13.75 8.23 2.97
CA GLN A 36 13.45 6.84 3.35
C GLN A 36 12.11 6.35 2.79
N LYS A 37 11.11 7.22 2.66
CA LYS A 37 9.82 6.89 2.04
C LYS A 37 9.97 6.62 0.55
N ALA A 38 10.77 7.43 -0.16
CA ALA A 38 11.07 7.22 -1.56
C ALA A 38 11.81 5.89 -1.77
N ILE A 39 12.86 5.63 -0.99
CA ILE A 39 13.63 4.37 -1.04
C ILE A 39 12.72 3.16 -0.76
N LYS A 40 11.89 3.22 0.31
CA LYS A 40 10.95 2.13 0.63
C LYS A 40 9.91 1.91 -0.46
N SER A 41 9.44 2.98 -1.09
CA SER A 41 8.49 2.86 -2.20
C SER A 41 9.13 2.23 -3.44
N GLU A 42 10.39 2.57 -3.72
CA GLU A 42 11.15 1.95 -4.82
C GLU A 42 11.46 0.48 -4.53
N GLN A 43 11.89 0.16 -3.31
CA GLN A 43 12.10 -1.21 -2.86
C GLN A 43 10.81 -2.03 -2.95
N ALA A 44 9.69 -1.50 -2.49
CA ALA A 44 8.40 -2.18 -2.60
C ALA A 44 8.02 -2.49 -4.05
N ARG A 45 8.39 -1.63 -5.02
CA ARG A 45 8.17 -1.89 -6.45
C ARG A 45 9.07 -3.02 -6.97
N LYS A 46 10.35 -3.01 -6.61
CA LYS A 46 11.31 -4.07 -6.95
C LYS A 46 10.92 -5.41 -6.33
N ASP A 47 10.38 -5.40 -5.12
CA ASP A 47 9.94 -6.60 -4.42
C ASP A 47 8.71 -7.25 -5.07
N VAL A 48 7.79 -6.45 -5.64
CA VAL A 48 6.59 -6.99 -6.29
C VAL A 48 6.76 -7.26 -7.79
N LEU A 49 7.76 -6.64 -8.43
CA LEU A 49 8.08 -6.86 -9.84
C LEU A 49 9.61 -6.94 -10.02
N PRO A 50 10.26 -8.03 -9.55
CA PRO A 50 11.71 -8.18 -9.59
C PRO A 50 12.27 -8.32 -11.00
N THR A 51 11.42 -8.57 -12.00
CA THR A 51 11.79 -8.64 -13.41
C THR A 51 12.02 -7.26 -14.04
N ALA A 52 11.60 -6.17 -13.39
CA ALA A 52 11.79 -4.81 -13.87
C ALA A 52 13.04 -4.15 -13.24
N ASP A 53 13.87 -3.53 -14.07
CA ASP A 53 15.05 -2.77 -13.65
C ASP A 53 14.68 -1.33 -13.25
N THR A 54 13.72 -0.75 -13.99
CA THR A 54 13.29 0.65 -13.81
C THR A 54 11.77 0.76 -13.80
N PHE A 55 11.25 1.82 -13.19
CA PHE A 55 9.83 2.07 -13.02
C PHE A 55 9.47 3.49 -13.45
N GLU A 56 8.64 3.60 -14.49
CA GLU A 56 8.16 4.88 -14.99
C GLU A 56 6.75 5.16 -14.48
N LEU A 57 6.53 6.31 -13.86
CA LEU A 57 5.20 6.71 -13.38
C LEU A 57 4.29 6.98 -14.60
N MET A 58 3.12 6.35 -14.61
CA MET A 58 2.10 6.58 -15.63
C MET A 58 1.16 7.71 -15.20
N ASP A 59 0.62 8.46 -16.17
CA ASP A 59 -0.42 9.44 -15.90
C ASP A 59 -1.73 8.71 -15.56
N THR A 60 -2.13 8.77 -14.30
CA THR A 60 -3.33 8.13 -13.76
C THR A 60 -4.47 9.13 -13.54
N SER A 61 -4.39 10.33 -14.11
CA SER A 61 -5.39 11.40 -13.90
C SER A 61 -6.82 10.94 -14.20
N ASP A 62 -6.99 10.04 -15.18
CA ASP A 62 -8.27 9.47 -15.61
C ASP A 62 -8.65 8.17 -14.86
N MET A 63 -7.76 7.63 -14.03
CA MET A 63 -7.84 6.29 -13.45
C MET A 63 -7.91 6.31 -11.92
N LYS A 64 -8.47 7.38 -11.33
CA LYS A 64 -8.51 7.59 -9.87
C LYS A 64 -9.23 6.49 -9.10
N THR A 65 -10.19 5.81 -9.74
CA THR A 65 -10.97 4.74 -9.13
C THR A 65 -11.20 3.63 -10.15
N VAL A 66 -10.98 2.40 -9.72
CA VAL A 66 -11.21 1.19 -10.52
C VAL A 66 -12.13 0.26 -9.76
N LYS A 67 -13.05 -0.39 -10.46
CA LYS A 67 -13.93 -1.40 -9.86
C LYS A 67 -13.22 -2.74 -9.76
N SER A 68 -13.32 -3.38 -8.60
CA SER A 68 -13.07 -4.82 -8.52
C SER A 68 -14.16 -5.57 -9.31
N SER A 69 -13.89 -6.82 -9.63
CA SER A 69 -14.80 -7.81 -10.19
C SER A 69 -16.05 -8.04 -9.34
N THR A 70 -16.00 -7.68 -8.05
CA THR A 70 -17.15 -7.69 -7.14
C THR A 70 -17.93 -6.37 -7.11
N GLY A 71 -17.55 -5.40 -7.95
CA GLY A 71 -18.22 -4.09 -8.10
C GLY A 71 -17.80 -3.04 -7.07
N ILE A 72 -16.79 -3.32 -6.25
CA ILE A 72 -16.30 -2.40 -5.22
C ILE A 72 -15.37 -1.37 -5.84
N ASP A 73 -15.63 -0.09 -5.59
CA ASP A 73 -14.78 1.01 -6.01
C ASP A 73 -13.50 1.05 -5.16
N VAL A 74 -12.36 0.95 -5.82
CA VAL A 74 -11.02 0.98 -5.21
C VAL A 74 -10.25 2.18 -5.76
N VAL A 75 -9.70 2.99 -4.85
CA VAL A 75 -8.89 4.15 -5.23
C VAL A 75 -7.53 3.67 -5.74
N VAL A 76 -7.11 4.18 -6.89
CA VAL A 76 -5.76 4.00 -7.42
C VAL A 76 -4.94 5.22 -7.06
N VAL A 77 -3.81 4.98 -6.42
CA VAL A 77 -2.90 6.04 -5.96
C VAL A 77 -1.87 6.33 -7.05
N GLU A 78 -1.18 5.29 -7.52
CA GLU A 78 -0.10 5.39 -8.50
C GLU A 78 -0.06 4.13 -9.36
N VAL A 79 0.36 4.28 -10.62
CA VAL A 79 0.63 3.16 -11.53
C VAL A 79 2.01 3.37 -12.12
N TYR A 80 2.83 2.33 -12.07
CA TYR A 80 4.16 2.32 -12.65
C TYR A 80 4.24 1.28 -13.75
N LYS A 81 4.86 1.67 -14.85
CA LYS A 81 5.30 0.75 -15.90
C LYS A 81 6.69 0.24 -15.54
N GLY A 82 6.82 -1.07 -15.34
CA GLY A 82 8.10 -1.72 -15.09
C GLY A 82 8.80 -2.05 -16.40
N LEU A 83 10.06 -1.67 -16.53
CA LEU A 83 10.89 -1.92 -17.72
C LEU A 83 12.08 -2.80 -17.37
N SER A 84 12.33 -3.84 -18.16
CA SER A 84 13.60 -4.56 -18.18
C SER A 84 14.38 -4.11 -19.41
N GLY A 85 15.45 -3.33 -19.20
CA GLY A 85 16.09 -2.59 -20.29
C GLY A 85 15.12 -1.68 -21.06
N SER A 86 14.79 -2.04 -22.30
CA SER A 86 13.86 -1.29 -23.16
C SER A 86 12.49 -1.95 -23.33
N GLU A 87 12.29 -3.13 -22.73
CA GLU A 87 11.05 -3.91 -22.85
C GLU A 87 10.19 -3.76 -21.60
N ILE A 88 8.88 -3.89 -21.76
CA ILE A 88 7.94 -3.84 -20.64
C ILE A 88 8.02 -5.18 -19.91
N ALA A 89 8.37 -5.17 -18.64
CA ALA A 89 8.38 -6.38 -17.81
C ALA A 89 7.02 -6.62 -17.12
N GLY A 90 6.27 -5.54 -16.88
CA GLY A 90 4.97 -5.59 -16.22
C GLY A 90 4.55 -4.22 -15.69
N TYR A 91 3.59 -4.24 -14.78
CA TYR A 91 3.04 -3.04 -14.15
C TYR A 91 3.01 -3.20 -12.64
N VAL A 92 3.25 -2.10 -11.93
CA VAL A 92 3.07 -2.02 -10.48
C VAL A 92 1.96 -1.03 -10.18
N VAL A 93 0.91 -1.49 -9.53
CA VAL A 93 -0.25 -0.66 -9.18
C VAL A 93 -0.30 -0.50 -7.67
N LYS A 94 -0.40 0.74 -7.21
CA LYS A 94 -0.65 1.07 -5.81
C LYS A 94 -2.12 1.47 -5.65
N THR A 95 -2.86 0.70 -4.87
CA THR A 95 -4.27 0.94 -4.55
C THR A 95 -4.44 1.27 -3.07
N LEU A 96 -5.60 1.88 -2.74
CA LEU A 96 -6.01 2.21 -1.38
C LEU A 96 -7.43 1.68 -1.09
N PRO A 97 -7.66 0.36 -1.07
CA PRO A 97 -8.93 -0.22 -0.64
C PRO A 97 -9.27 0.09 0.82
N GLN A 98 -10.56 0.00 1.16
CA GLN A 98 -11.06 0.20 2.52
C GLN A 98 -11.01 -1.11 3.33
N GLY A 99 -10.10 -1.17 4.30
CA GLY A 99 -9.98 -2.21 5.32
C GLY A 99 -10.86 -2.01 6.54
N TYR A 100 -10.59 -2.74 7.63
CA TYR A 100 -11.35 -2.62 8.88
C TYR A 100 -10.99 -1.34 9.64
N GLY A 101 -9.71 -1.01 9.70
CA GLY A 101 -9.16 0.18 10.36
C GLY A 101 -9.15 1.44 9.49
N GLY A 102 -9.55 1.35 8.23
CA GLY A 102 -9.52 2.46 7.27
C GLY A 102 -8.84 2.09 5.95
N GLY A 103 -8.29 3.09 5.26
CA GLY A 103 -7.58 2.88 3.99
C GLY A 103 -6.32 2.02 4.18
N LEU A 104 -6.17 1.04 3.30
CA LEU A 104 -5.10 0.05 3.31
C LEU A 104 -4.27 0.21 2.03
N GLU A 105 -2.99 0.57 2.12
CA GLU A 105 -2.15 0.64 0.93
C GLU A 105 -1.78 -0.77 0.46
N VAL A 106 -2.11 -1.10 -0.78
CA VAL A 106 -1.77 -2.38 -1.41
C VAL A 106 -0.98 -2.09 -2.67
N VAL A 107 0.22 -2.65 -2.77
CA VAL A 107 1.09 -2.56 -3.94
C VAL A 107 1.11 -3.94 -4.60
N THR A 108 0.71 -3.98 -5.86
CA THR A 108 0.56 -5.22 -6.64
C THR A 108 1.44 -5.13 -7.88
N GLY A 109 2.34 -6.10 -8.05
CA GLY A 109 3.10 -6.29 -9.28
C GLY A 109 2.43 -7.34 -10.16
N ILE A 110 2.21 -7.00 -11.44
CA ILE A 110 1.50 -7.82 -12.41
C ILE A 110 2.35 -7.91 -13.68
N ASP A 111 2.55 -9.12 -14.20
CA ASP A 111 3.31 -9.34 -15.42
C ASP A 111 2.49 -9.09 -16.71
N LEU A 112 3.14 -9.29 -17.85
CA LEU A 112 2.50 -9.18 -19.16
C LEU A 112 1.47 -10.28 -19.45
N ASP A 113 1.48 -11.40 -18.73
CA ASP A 113 0.50 -12.47 -18.85
C ASP A 113 -0.73 -12.22 -17.95
N GLY A 114 -0.67 -11.20 -17.08
CA GLY A 114 -1.75 -10.87 -16.14
C GLY A 114 -1.66 -11.65 -14.82
N ALA A 115 -0.59 -12.39 -14.60
CA ALA A 115 -0.33 -13.05 -13.34
C ALA A 115 0.30 -12.07 -12.34
N ILE A 116 0.01 -12.30 -11.07
CA ILE A 116 0.56 -11.54 -9.96
C ILE A 116 1.97 -12.05 -9.70
N VAL A 117 2.93 -11.15 -9.76
CA VAL A 117 4.35 -11.44 -9.46
C VAL A 117 4.65 -11.20 -7.99
N GLY A 118 3.93 -10.27 -7.36
CA GLY A 118 4.06 -10.02 -5.94
C GLY A 118 3.03 -9.04 -5.40
N VAL A 119 2.75 -9.18 -4.10
CA VAL A 119 1.90 -8.26 -3.33
C VAL A 119 2.63 -7.77 -2.10
N ARG A 120 2.50 -6.48 -1.79
CA ARG A 120 2.95 -5.89 -0.53
C ARG A 120 1.87 -5.00 0.05
N VAL A 121 1.66 -5.14 1.36
CA VAL A 121 0.79 -4.25 2.12
C VAL A 121 1.66 -3.17 2.75
N GLY A 122 1.38 -1.92 2.39
CA GLY A 122 2.11 -0.74 2.83
C GLY A 122 1.52 -0.14 4.11
N LYS A 123 1.24 1.17 4.08
CA LYS A 123 0.66 1.88 5.22
C LYS A 123 -0.76 1.38 5.53
N HIS A 124 -1.02 1.13 6.82
CA HIS A 124 -2.33 0.70 7.32
C HIS A 124 -2.57 1.10 8.77
N THR A 125 -3.81 0.95 9.22
CA THR A 125 -4.26 1.17 10.61
C THR A 125 -4.95 -0.06 11.20
N GLU A 126 -4.79 -1.22 10.56
CA GLU A 126 -5.33 -2.50 11.03
C GLU A 126 -4.79 -2.93 12.39
N THR A 127 -5.60 -3.71 13.12
CA THR A 127 -5.27 -4.18 14.47
C THR A 127 -4.07 -5.15 14.46
N PRO A 128 -3.02 -4.90 15.27
CA PRO A 128 -1.89 -5.82 15.45
C PRO A 128 -2.33 -7.23 15.88
N GLY A 129 -1.75 -8.26 15.27
CA GLY A 129 -2.10 -9.67 15.53
C GLY A 129 -3.38 -10.16 14.84
N LEU A 130 -4.13 -9.26 14.17
CA LEU A 130 -5.32 -9.57 13.37
C LEU A 130 -5.08 -9.08 11.93
N GLY A 131 -5.70 -7.97 11.52
CA GLY A 131 -5.59 -7.45 10.16
C GLY A 131 -4.18 -7.02 9.77
N ALA A 132 -3.34 -6.61 10.73
CA ALA A 132 -1.94 -6.29 10.46
C ALA A 132 -1.13 -7.49 9.95
N ASN A 133 -1.60 -8.73 10.16
CA ASN A 133 -0.98 -9.94 9.62
C ASN A 133 -1.02 -9.96 8.08
N ALA A 134 -1.79 -9.07 7.44
CA ALA A 134 -1.76 -8.87 5.99
C ALA A 134 -0.39 -8.40 5.47
N THR A 135 0.45 -7.83 6.34
CA THR A 135 1.83 -7.43 6.02
C THR A 135 2.83 -8.59 6.06
N LEU A 136 2.42 -9.78 6.50
CA LEU A 136 3.30 -10.93 6.63
C LEU A 136 3.39 -11.69 5.31
N GLU A 137 4.60 -12.17 4.99
CA GLU A 137 4.85 -12.99 3.80
C GLU A 137 3.97 -14.21 3.71
N ALA A 138 3.76 -14.88 4.84
CA ALA A 138 2.86 -16.03 4.94
C ALA A 138 1.43 -15.73 4.46
N TYR A 139 1.00 -14.46 4.47
CA TYR A 139 -0.28 -14.06 3.92
C TYR A 139 -0.17 -13.63 2.46
N TYR A 140 0.70 -12.67 2.12
CA TYR A 140 0.70 -12.08 0.79
C TYR A 140 1.33 -12.97 -0.30
N SER A 141 2.17 -13.94 0.05
CA SER A 141 2.73 -14.88 -0.94
C SER A 141 1.66 -15.80 -1.53
N GLN A 142 0.48 -15.87 -0.91
CA GLN A 142 -0.67 -16.58 -1.46
C GLN A 142 -1.18 -15.95 -2.76
N TYR A 143 -0.80 -14.73 -3.12
CA TYR A 143 -1.23 -14.12 -4.38
C TYR A 143 -0.30 -14.47 -5.54
N ASP A 144 0.95 -14.85 -5.26
CA ASP A 144 1.99 -15.04 -6.27
C ASP A 144 1.60 -16.15 -7.27
N GLY A 145 1.74 -15.87 -8.56
CA GLY A 145 1.38 -16.76 -9.66
C GLY A 145 -0.10 -16.87 -9.99
N LYS A 146 -1.00 -16.23 -9.21
CA LYS A 146 -2.44 -16.21 -9.50
C LYS A 146 -2.78 -15.15 -10.56
N GLN A 147 -3.87 -15.35 -11.27
CA GLN A 147 -4.40 -14.34 -12.20
C GLN A 147 -4.89 -13.13 -11.42
N ALA A 148 -4.48 -11.92 -11.82
CA ALA A 148 -4.79 -10.70 -11.09
C ALA A 148 -6.29 -10.34 -11.09
N THR A 149 -7.10 -10.98 -11.93
CA THR A 149 -8.55 -10.76 -12.03
C THR A 149 -9.36 -11.96 -11.56
N GLY A 150 -10.48 -11.68 -10.88
CA GLY A 150 -11.40 -12.68 -10.37
C GLY A 150 -10.97 -13.34 -9.06
N ILE A 151 -9.94 -12.81 -8.37
CA ILE A 151 -9.50 -13.36 -7.09
C ILE A 151 -10.54 -13.07 -6.02
N THR A 152 -10.85 -14.08 -5.20
CA THR A 152 -11.74 -13.93 -4.05
C THR A 152 -11.08 -14.40 -2.75
N VAL A 153 -11.79 -14.20 -1.63
CA VAL A 153 -11.31 -14.60 -0.30
C VAL A 153 -12.13 -15.77 0.21
N ASN A 154 -11.46 -16.85 0.58
CA ASN A 154 -12.04 -18.03 1.20
C ASN A 154 -11.60 -18.13 2.67
N LYS A 155 -12.50 -18.53 3.57
CA LYS A 155 -12.19 -18.60 5.02
C LYS A 155 -11.36 -19.82 5.41
N THR A 156 -11.33 -20.86 4.57
CA THR A 156 -10.81 -22.17 4.95
C THR A 156 -9.43 -22.42 4.37
N GLN A 157 -9.26 -22.22 3.06
CA GLN A 157 -8.02 -22.52 2.35
C GLN A 157 -7.84 -21.61 1.13
N SER A 158 -6.59 -21.47 0.67
CA SER A 158 -6.30 -20.88 -0.64
C SER A 158 -6.49 -21.92 -1.74
N SER A 159 -6.84 -21.44 -2.93
CA SER A 159 -6.93 -22.19 -4.19
C SER A 159 -6.47 -21.28 -5.33
N ASP A 160 -6.36 -21.77 -6.57
CA ASP A 160 -5.80 -20.99 -7.70
C ASP A 160 -6.46 -19.61 -7.92
N THR A 161 -7.74 -19.46 -7.55
CA THR A 161 -8.50 -18.20 -7.66
C THR A 161 -8.92 -17.63 -6.30
N GLU A 162 -8.48 -18.23 -5.19
CA GLU A 162 -8.88 -17.82 -3.85
C GLU A 162 -7.69 -17.68 -2.90
N VAL A 163 -7.74 -16.64 -2.06
CA VAL A 163 -6.78 -16.44 -0.97
C VAL A 163 -7.43 -16.76 0.36
N GLN A 164 -6.70 -17.45 1.24
CA GLN A 164 -7.19 -17.76 2.57
C GLN A 164 -7.29 -16.48 3.40
N ALA A 165 -8.44 -16.26 4.02
CA ALA A 165 -8.66 -15.16 4.93
C ALA A 165 -7.79 -15.28 6.18
N ILE A 166 -7.31 -14.15 6.67
CA ILE A 166 -6.73 -14.06 8.02
C ILE A 166 -7.84 -14.34 9.03
N ALA A 167 -7.60 -15.31 9.92
CA ALA A 167 -8.53 -15.66 10.98
C ALA A 167 -8.88 -14.42 11.83
N GLY A 168 -10.18 -14.12 11.98
CA GLY A 168 -10.66 -12.94 12.71
C GLY A 168 -10.53 -11.60 11.97
N ALA A 169 -9.94 -11.57 10.77
CA ALA A 169 -9.73 -10.34 9.98
C ALA A 169 -10.19 -10.49 8.51
N THR A 170 -11.41 -10.99 8.32
CA THR A 170 -11.99 -11.21 6.98
C THR A 170 -12.21 -9.91 6.21
N ILE A 171 -12.53 -8.80 6.90
CA ILE A 171 -12.73 -7.48 6.25
C ILE A 171 -11.42 -7.00 5.64
N THR A 172 -10.32 -7.07 6.40
CA THR A 172 -8.97 -6.75 5.93
C THR A 172 -8.55 -7.63 4.77
N SER A 173 -8.80 -8.94 4.88
CA SER A 173 -8.45 -9.89 3.81
C SER A 173 -9.17 -9.56 2.51
N LYS A 174 -10.47 -9.23 2.59
CA LYS A 174 -11.25 -8.79 1.43
C LYS A 174 -10.72 -7.48 0.85
N ALA A 175 -10.36 -6.52 1.70
CA ALA A 175 -9.81 -5.25 1.25
C ALA A 175 -8.52 -5.45 0.44
N VAL A 176 -7.59 -6.28 0.92
CA VAL A 176 -6.37 -6.62 0.16
C VAL A 176 -6.72 -7.22 -1.19
N THR A 177 -7.59 -8.24 -1.20
CA THR A 177 -8.02 -8.88 -2.45
C THR A 177 -8.72 -7.92 -3.40
N TYR A 178 -9.53 -6.97 -2.92
CA TYR A 178 -10.12 -5.95 -3.78
C TYR A 178 -9.07 -5.02 -4.39
N GLY A 179 -8.03 -4.65 -3.64
CA GLY A 179 -6.90 -3.88 -4.15
C GLY A 179 -6.16 -4.61 -5.26
N VAL A 180 -5.87 -5.90 -5.05
CA VAL A 180 -5.22 -6.76 -6.03
C VAL A 180 -6.09 -6.95 -7.28
N ASP A 181 -7.36 -7.29 -7.09
CA ASP A 181 -8.31 -7.55 -8.19
C ASP A 181 -8.58 -6.29 -9.03
N ALA A 182 -8.73 -5.13 -8.40
CA ALA A 182 -8.85 -3.86 -9.10
C ALA A 182 -7.55 -3.50 -9.86
N SER A 183 -6.38 -3.89 -9.33
CA SER A 183 -5.09 -3.71 -10.04
C SER A 183 -5.05 -4.56 -11.32
N GLY A 184 -5.53 -5.80 -11.27
CA GLY A 184 -5.67 -6.67 -12.43
C GLY A 184 -6.56 -6.04 -13.51
N ASN A 185 -7.77 -5.62 -13.13
CA ASN A 185 -8.73 -4.99 -14.05
C ASN A 185 -8.15 -3.72 -14.71
N LEU A 186 -7.38 -2.93 -13.94
CA LEU A 186 -6.70 -1.76 -14.46
C LEU A 186 -5.65 -2.14 -15.51
N VAL A 187 -4.80 -3.12 -15.21
CA VAL A 187 -3.74 -3.58 -16.13
C VAL A 187 -4.33 -4.19 -17.40
N GLU A 188 -5.42 -4.94 -17.32
CA GLU A 188 -6.14 -5.43 -18.51
C GLU A 188 -6.65 -4.26 -19.37
N SER A 189 -7.18 -3.20 -18.76
CA SER A 189 -7.64 -2.00 -19.49
C SER A 189 -6.48 -1.24 -20.16
N LEU A 190 -5.27 -1.30 -19.60
CA LEU A 190 -4.07 -0.70 -20.16
C LEU A 190 -3.52 -1.52 -21.34
N LYS A 191 -3.61 -2.85 -21.31
CA LYS A 191 -3.20 -3.74 -22.40
C LYS A 191 -4.12 -3.64 -23.64
N SER A 192 -5.38 -3.27 -23.43
CA SER A 192 -6.40 -3.18 -24.50
C SER A 192 -6.35 -1.86 -25.29
N LYS A 193 -5.53 -0.89 -24.87
CA LYS A 193 -5.31 0.39 -25.56
C LYS A 193 -4.04 0.37 -26.39
#